data_AF-A0A399YRT4-F1
#
_entry.id   AF-A0A399YRT4-F1
#
_cell.length_a   1.000
_cell.length_b   1.000
_cell.length_c   1.000
_cell.angle_alpha   90.00
_cell.angle_beta   90.00
_cell.angle_gamma   90.00
#
_symmetry.space_group_name_H-M   'P 1'
#
loop_
_entity.id
_entity.type
_entity.pdbx_description
1 polymer ?
#
loop_
_entity_poly.entity_id
_entity_poly.type
_entity_poly.pdbx_seq_one_letter_code
_entity_poly.pdbx_strand_id
1 'polypeptide(L)'
;MSDFDMNPIYLVANGDFRLAVNQACWQAQSELEQKIITAVKTLGGAVQRAHPYNAAQQHGFIDSQKYGMEIFKTIPPDAPVIVAIAAEQHSQHVLAGLMAHAGPLLIVAHWNGRQRGIGGMLNLNAALAKAGVAYSALWSENFDDP
;
A
#
# COMPACT_ATOMS: atom_id res chain seq x y z
N MET A 1 0.15 -28.22 2.57
CA MET A 1 -0.32 -26.87 2.90
C MET A 1 0.92 -26.08 3.25
N SER A 2 1.34 -25.17 2.37
CA SER A 2 2.52 -24.34 2.59
C SER A 2 2.23 -23.32 3.69
N ASP A 3 3.26 -22.87 4.41
CA ASP A 3 3.19 -21.90 5.52
C ASP A 3 2.50 -20.55 5.19
N PHE A 4 2.12 -20.32 3.92
CA PHE A 4 1.28 -19.22 3.47
C PHE A 4 -0.14 -19.22 4.07
N ASP A 5 -0.68 -20.36 4.52
CA ASP A 5 -2.08 -20.48 4.96
C ASP A 5 -2.39 -19.84 6.34
N MET A 6 -1.38 -19.33 7.08
CA MET A 6 -1.60 -18.84 8.46
C MET A 6 -1.28 -17.37 8.72
N ASN A 7 -0.46 -16.71 7.90
CA ASN A 7 -0.07 -15.31 8.13
C ASN A 7 -0.76 -14.37 7.15
N PRO A 8 -1.46 -13.32 7.64
CA PRO A 8 -2.15 -12.38 6.76
C PRO A 8 -1.15 -11.55 5.96
N ILE A 9 -1.58 -11.12 4.78
CA ILE A 9 -0.89 -10.13 3.96
C ILE A 9 -1.18 -8.75 4.54
N TYR A 10 -0.14 -8.00 4.88
CA TYR A 10 -0.27 -6.67 5.47
C TYR A 10 -0.48 -5.62 4.38
N LEU A 11 -1.60 -4.91 4.44
CA LEU A 11 -1.92 -3.84 3.51
C LEU A 11 -1.63 -2.48 4.14
N VAL A 12 -0.85 -1.66 3.43
CA VAL A 12 -0.55 -0.27 3.78
C VAL A 12 -0.97 0.68 2.65
N ALA A 13 -1.56 1.81 3.02
CA ALA A 13 -1.85 2.91 2.10
C ALA A 13 -0.92 4.09 2.37
N ASN A 14 -0.12 4.50 1.37
CA ASN A 14 0.77 5.66 1.50
C ASN A 14 0.15 6.92 0.87
N GLY A 15 0.26 8.06 1.55
CA GLY A 15 -0.36 9.32 1.12
C GLY A 15 0.60 10.49 0.94
N ASP A 16 0.00 11.66 0.75
CA ASP A 16 0.63 12.97 0.61
C ASP A 16 0.82 13.65 1.98
N PHE A 17 1.65 14.70 2.06
CA PHE A 17 1.77 15.53 3.27
C PHE A 17 0.60 16.51 3.42
N ARG A 18 -0.13 16.80 2.34
CA ARG A 18 -1.27 17.72 2.32
C ARG A 18 -2.54 16.98 2.70
N LEU A 19 -3.11 17.35 3.85
CA LEU A 19 -4.39 16.81 4.33
C LEU A 19 -5.49 16.82 3.27
N ALA A 20 -5.67 17.93 2.56
CA ALA A 20 -6.73 18.08 1.55
C ALA A 20 -6.58 17.09 0.38
N VAL A 21 -5.35 16.73 0.00
CA VAL A 21 -5.09 15.74 -1.06
C VAL A 21 -5.47 14.35 -0.58
N ASN A 22 -5.06 14.00 0.64
CA ASN A 22 -5.42 12.72 1.26
C ASN A 22 -6.93 12.56 1.41
N GLN A 23 -7.63 13.61 1.86
CA GLN A 23 -9.09 13.60 1.97
C GLN A 23 -9.77 13.41 0.61
N ALA A 24 -9.35 14.16 -0.41
CA ALA A 24 -9.90 14.06 -1.76
C ALA A 24 -9.68 12.69 -2.40
N CYS A 25 -8.57 12.02 -2.08
CA CYS A 25 -8.23 10.70 -2.62
C CYS A 25 -8.68 9.53 -1.73
N TRP A 26 -9.27 9.77 -0.55
CA TRP A 26 -9.57 8.69 0.39
C TRP A 26 -10.61 7.70 -0.16
N GLN A 27 -11.67 8.20 -0.79
CA GLN A 27 -12.69 7.33 -1.38
C GLN A 27 -12.08 6.36 -2.40
N ALA A 28 -11.27 6.90 -3.31
CA ALA A 28 -10.53 6.15 -4.31
C ALA A 28 -9.64 5.06 -3.71
N GLN A 29 -8.92 5.42 -2.66
CA GLN A 29 -8.02 4.50 -1.96
C GLN A 29 -8.81 3.38 -1.29
N SER A 30 -9.89 3.70 -0.59
CA SER A 30 -10.75 2.71 0.06
C SER A 30 -11.33 1.72 -0.97
N GLU A 31 -11.79 2.20 -2.12
CA GLU A 31 -12.27 1.36 -3.21
C GLU A 31 -11.18 0.43 -3.76
N LEU A 32 -9.96 0.94 -3.97
CA LEU A 32 -8.80 0.12 -4.34
C LEU A 32 -8.49 -0.95 -3.28
N GLU A 33 -8.47 -0.58 -2.01
CA GLU A 33 -8.23 -1.52 -0.91
C GLU A 33 -9.27 -2.66 -0.90
N GLN A 34 -10.55 -2.36 -1.13
CA GLN A 34 -11.60 -3.39 -1.22
C GLN A 34 -11.40 -4.33 -2.41
N LYS A 35 -10.99 -3.80 -3.58
CA LYS A 35 -10.66 -4.64 -4.75
C LYS A 35 -9.50 -5.57 -4.45
N ILE A 36 -8.42 -5.07 -3.84
CA ILE A 36 -7.25 -5.88 -3.43
C ILE A 36 -7.67 -6.96 -2.43
N ILE A 37 -8.43 -6.61 -1.39
CA ILE A 37 -8.89 -7.57 -0.37
C ILE A 37 -9.72 -8.68 -1.01
N THR A 38 -10.61 -8.32 -1.94
CA THR A 38 -11.45 -9.29 -2.66
C THR A 38 -10.62 -10.21 -3.55
N ALA A 39 -9.67 -9.65 -4.33
CA ALA A 39 -8.78 -10.44 -5.18
C ALA A 39 -7.93 -11.42 -4.37
N VAL A 40 -7.31 -10.96 -3.28
CA VAL A 40 -6.52 -11.82 -2.38
C VAL A 40 -7.38 -12.94 -1.79
N LYS A 41 -8.61 -12.62 -1.35
CA LYS A 41 -9.54 -13.60 -0.79
C LYS A 41 -9.94 -14.67 -1.82
N THR A 42 -10.16 -14.29 -3.08
CA THR A 42 -10.46 -15.24 -4.17
C THR A 42 -9.29 -16.20 -4.43
N LEU A 43 -8.05 -15.74 -4.21
CA LEU A 43 -6.85 -16.57 -4.30
C LEU A 43 -6.55 -17.39 -3.03
N GLY A 44 -7.45 -17.37 -2.03
CA GLY A 44 -7.32 -18.13 -0.78
C GLY A 44 -6.50 -17.43 0.31
N GLY A 45 -6.06 -16.19 0.09
CA GLY A 45 -5.32 -15.41 1.09
C GLY A 45 -6.20 -14.59 2.03
N ALA A 46 -5.60 -14.03 3.07
CA ALA A 46 -6.23 -13.07 3.97
C ALA A 46 -5.42 -11.76 4.01
N VAL A 47 -6.11 -10.62 4.11
CA VAL A 47 -5.49 -9.29 4.20
C VAL A 47 -5.76 -8.69 5.57
N GLN A 48 -4.73 -8.11 6.18
CA GLN A 48 -4.82 -7.28 7.38
C GLN A 48 -4.34 -5.86 7.07
N ARG A 49 -5.20 -4.87 7.23
CA ARG A 49 -4.79 -3.46 7.11
C ARG A 49 -3.90 -3.10 8.30
N ALA A 50 -2.70 -2.60 8.04
CA ALA A 50 -1.69 -2.37 9.09
C ALA A 50 -1.95 -1.12 9.95
N HIS A 51 -2.86 -0.26 9.51
CA HIS A 51 -3.22 0.98 10.21
C HIS A 51 -4.72 1.27 10.08
N PRO A 52 -5.32 2.00 11.04
CA PRO A 52 -6.74 2.33 11.00
C PRO A 52 -7.03 3.57 10.13
N TYR A 53 -8.30 3.78 9.82
CA TYR A 53 -8.81 5.08 9.36
C TYR A 53 -8.78 6.10 10.50
N ASN A 54 -8.36 7.34 10.22
CA ASN A 54 -8.39 8.44 11.19
C ASN A 54 -9.62 9.33 10.94
N ALA A 55 -10.60 9.27 11.84
CA ALA A 55 -11.82 10.07 11.73
C ALA A 55 -11.60 11.58 11.80
N ALA A 56 -10.57 12.05 12.52
CA ALA A 56 -10.26 13.47 12.62
C ALA A 56 -9.59 14.01 11.35
N GLN A 57 -8.75 13.21 10.69
CA GLN A 57 -8.11 13.58 9.44
C GLN A 57 -8.96 13.24 8.20
N GLN A 58 -9.99 12.41 8.37
CA GLN A 58 -10.89 11.92 7.34
C GLN A 58 -10.19 11.11 6.24
N HIS A 59 -9.13 10.39 6.60
CA HIS A 59 -8.45 9.43 5.73
C HIS A 59 -7.72 8.35 6.54
N GLY A 60 -7.34 7.26 5.88
CA GLY A 60 -6.51 6.20 6.45
C GLY A 60 -5.12 6.10 5.81
N PHE A 61 -4.58 7.16 5.21
CA PHE A 61 -3.21 7.14 4.67
C PHE A 61 -2.14 7.24 5.76
N ILE A 62 -0.95 6.68 5.47
CA ILE A 62 0.30 7.07 6.10
C ILE A 62 0.71 8.42 5.50
N ASP A 63 0.72 9.46 6.32
CA ASP A 63 0.91 10.86 5.91
C ASP A 63 2.21 11.48 6.42
N SER A 64 3.05 10.70 7.12
CA SER A 64 4.34 11.16 7.62
C SER A 64 5.33 10.01 7.78
N GLN A 65 6.62 10.33 7.71
CA GLN A 65 7.71 9.37 7.94
C GLN A 65 7.68 8.77 9.35
N LYS A 66 7.42 9.61 10.37
CA LYS A 66 7.29 9.14 11.74
C LYS A 66 6.17 8.10 11.84
N TYR A 67 5.00 8.40 11.29
CA TYR A 67 3.88 7.47 11.36
C TYR A 67 4.17 6.17 10.60
N GLY A 68 4.75 6.27 9.40
CA GLY A 68 5.13 5.08 8.64
C GLY A 68 6.10 4.18 9.39
N MET A 69 7.14 4.76 10.03
CA MET A 69 8.05 3.99 10.87
C MET A 69 7.34 3.29 12.05
N GLU A 70 6.37 3.95 12.70
CA GLU A 70 5.59 3.30 13.76
C GLU A 70 4.72 2.16 13.24
N ILE A 71 4.15 2.28 12.03
CA ILE A 71 3.41 1.19 11.39
C ILE A 71 4.32 0.01 11.06
N PHE A 72 5.49 0.23 10.44
CA PHE A 72 6.36 -0.88 10.07
C PHE A 72 6.94 -1.64 11.28
N LYS A 73 7.00 -1.03 12.47
CA LYS A 73 7.35 -1.74 13.71
C LYS A 73 6.30 -2.76 14.16
N THR A 74 5.05 -2.64 13.71
CA THR A 74 3.96 -3.56 14.09
C THR A 74 3.75 -4.68 13.08
N ILE A 75 4.39 -4.59 11.91
CA ILE A 75 4.34 -5.61 10.86
C ILE A 75 5.48 -6.62 11.12
N PRO A 76 5.21 -7.95 11.13
CA PRO A 76 6.27 -8.93 11.22
C PRO A 76 7.30 -8.76 10.08
N PRO A 77 8.61 -8.76 10.35
CA PRO A 77 9.63 -8.37 9.36
C PRO A 77 9.65 -9.20 8.06
N ASP A 78 9.16 -10.43 8.12
CA ASP A 78 9.11 -11.41 7.04
C ASP A 78 7.70 -11.55 6.41
N ALA A 79 6.69 -10.85 6.95
CA ALA A 79 5.33 -10.94 6.45
C ALA A 79 5.19 -10.33 5.03
N PRO A 80 4.33 -10.87 4.16
CA PRO A 80 4.02 -10.24 2.89
C PRO A 80 3.36 -8.86 3.07
N VAL A 81 3.83 -7.86 2.32
CA VAL A 81 3.31 -6.49 2.36
C VAL A 81 2.80 -6.06 0.99
N ILE A 82 1.58 -5.51 0.97
CA ILE A 82 1.00 -4.80 -0.17
C ILE A 82 0.96 -3.31 0.13
N VAL A 83 1.59 -2.50 -0.72
CA VAL A 83 1.43 -1.03 -0.72
C VAL A 83 0.38 -0.66 -1.75
N ALA A 84 -0.80 -0.25 -1.30
CA ALA A 84 -1.91 0.18 -2.15
C ALA A 84 -1.83 1.69 -2.41
N ILE A 85 -1.85 2.11 -3.68
CA ILE A 85 -1.66 3.50 -4.09
C ILE A 85 -2.77 3.96 -5.06
N ALA A 86 -3.67 4.82 -4.58
CA ALA A 86 -4.69 5.50 -5.39
C ALA A 86 -4.51 7.03 -5.46
N ALA A 87 -3.40 7.56 -4.94
CA ALA A 87 -3.15 8.99 -4.80
C ALA A 87 -1.72 9.38 -5.20
N GLU A 88 -1.48 10.69 -5.37
CA GLU A 88 -0.11 11.21 -5.19
C GLU A 88 0.36 10.89 -3.77
N GLN A 89 1.64 10.53 -3.63
CA GLN A 89 2.19 10.07 -2.37
C GLN A 89 3.64 10.54 -2.22
N HIS A 90 4.12 10.60 -0.98
CA HIS A 90 5.51 10.89 -0.67
C HIS A 90 6.25 9.63 -0.22
N SER A 91 7.16 9.13 -1.06
CA SER A 91 7.80 7.82 -0.84
C SER A 91 8.54 7.76 0.49
N GLN A 92 9.06 8.89 0.96
CA GLN A 92 9.77 9.02 2.24
C GLN A 92 8.95 8.56 3.45
N HIS A 93 7.61 8.57 3.36
CA HIS A 93 6.74 8.13 4.46
C HIS A 93 6.92 6.64 4.79
N VAL A 94 7.13 5.81 3.76
CA VAL A 94 7.20 4.35 3.90
C VAL A 94 8.56 3.77 3.54
N LEU A 95 9.41 4.52 2.82
CA LEU A 95 10.66 4.01 2.26
C LEU A 95 11.59 3.41 3.33
N ALA A 96 11.76 4.07 4.49
CA ALA A 96 12.63 3.55 5.55
C ALA A 96 12.13 2.21 6.11
N GLY A 97 10.81 2.06 6.27
CA GLY A 97 10.21 0.80 6.71
C GLY A 97 10.35 -0.30 5.66
N LEU A 98 10.07 0.02 4.39
CA LEU A 98 10.22 -0.91 3.27
C LEU A 98 11.66 -1.36 3.03
N MET A 99 12.66 -0.49 3.26
CA MET A 99 14.08 -0.84 3.16
C MET A 99 14.53 -1.81 4.26
N ALA A 100 13.90 -1.75 5.44
CA ALA A 100 14.20 -2.63 6.56
C ALA A 100 13.37 -3.93 6.55
N HIS A 101 12.38 -4.02 5.66
CA HIS A 101 11.47 -5.15 5.56
C HIS A 101 12.10 -6.29 4.75
N ALA A 102 11.99 -7.52 5.24
CA ALA A 102 12.59 -8.71 4.60
C ALA A 102 11.57 -9.55 3.83
N GLY A 103 10.28 -9.39 4.14
CA GLY A 103 9.18 -10.10 3.48
C GLY A 103 8.95 -9.64 2.04
N PRO A 104 8.18 -10.43 1.25
CA PRO A 104 7.88 -10.08 -0.12
C PRO A 104 7.02 -8.81 -0.20
N LEU A 105 7.38 -7.94 -1.14
CA LEU A 105 6.76 -6.63 -1.33
C LEU A 105 6.04 -6.54 -2.68
N LEU A 106 4.77 -6.17 -2.63
CA LEU A 106 3.95 -5.89 -3.80
C LEU A 106 3.45 -4.44 -3.76
N ILE A 107 3.69 -3.68 -4.82
CA ILE A 107 3.13 -2.34 -5.01
C ILE A 107 1.95 -2.46 -5.96
N VAL A 108 0.78 -1.96 -5.56
CA VAL A 108 -0.45 -2.06 -6.35
C VAL A 108 -1.05 -0.68 -6.53
N ALA A 109 -1.30 -0.30 -7.78
CA ALA A 109 -1.97 0.96 -8.11
C ALA A 109 -3.29 0.75 -8.86
N HIS A 110 -4.22 1.68 -8.65
CA HIS A 110 -5.42 1.79 -9.46
C HIS A 110 -5.17 2.68 -10.69
N TRP A 111 -5.72 2.29 -11.84
CA TRP A 111 -5.76 3.12 -13.04
C TRP A 111 -7.18 3.24 -13.58
N ASN A 112 -7.85 4.37 -13.35
CA ASN A 112 -9.19 4.64 -13.87
C ASN A 112 -9.28 5.96 -14.66
N GLY A 113 -8.15 6.47 -15.13
CA GLY A 113 -8.05 7.75 -15.85
C GLY A 113 -8.39 9.01 -15.03
N ARG A 114 -8.85 8.87 -13.78
CA ARG A 114 -9.26 9.99 -12.90
C ARG A 114 -8.32 10.18 -11.71
N GLN A 115 -7.57 9.16 -11.32
CA GLN A 115 -6.74 9.15 -10.12
C GLN A 115 -5.26 8.97 -10.45
N ARG A 116 -4.40 9.74 -9.77
CA ARG A 116 -2.95 9.80 -10.00
C ARG A 116 -2.17 8.63 -9.39
N GLY A 117 -2.81 7.49 -9.18
CA GLY A 117 -2.24 6.32 -8.50
C GLY A 117 -0.97 5.78 -9.19
N ILE A 118 -0.96 5.75 -10.52
CA ILE A 118 0.25 5.33 -11.28
C ILE A 118 1.42 6.28 -11.03
N GLY A 119 1.21 7.60 -11.00
CA GLY A 119 2.28 8.55 -10.72
C GLY A 119 2.89 8.33 -9.33
N GLY A 120 2.02 8.11 -8.33
CA GLY A 120 2.44 7.74 -6.98
C GLY A 120 3.24 6.44 -6.96
N MET A 121 2.77 5.39 -7.64
CA MET A 121 3.46 4.11 -7.73
C MET A 121 4.83 4.23 -8.41
N LEU A 122 4.92 4.90 -9.56
CA LEU A 122 6.18 5.06 -10.27
C LEU A 122 7.24 5.77 -9.41
N ASN A 123 6.83 6.78 -8.64
CA ASN A 123 7.72 7.46 -7.70
C ASN A 123 8.21 6.55 -6.55
N LEU A 124 7.38 5.65 -6.05
CA LEU A 124 7.79 4.68 -5.03
C LEU A 124 8.70 3.61 -5.64
N ASN A 125 8.33 3.06 -6.79
CA ASN A 125 9.09 2.06 -7.54
C ASN A 125 10.52 2.55 -7.85
N ALA A 126 10.65 3.80 -8.29
CA ALA A 126 11.96 4.42 -8.53
C ALA A 126 12.79 4.54 -7.25
N ALA A 127 12.17 4.93 -6.13
CA ALA A 127 12.86 5.02 -4.83
C ALA A 127 13.32 3.64 -4.32
N LEU A 128 12.48 2.62 -4.43
CA LEU A 128 12.80 1.24 -4.05
C LEU A 128 13.90 0.65 -4.93
N ALA A 129 13.82 0.85 -6.25
CA ALA A 129 14.86 0.42 -7.19
C ALA A 129 16.21 1.07 -6.86
N LYS A 130 16.22 2.38 -6.58
CA LYS A 130 17.43 3.09 -6.16
C LYS A 130 17.99 2.57 -4.84
N ALA A 131 17.13 2.15 -3.92
CA ALA A 131 17.50 1.61 -2.62
C ALA A 131 17.91 0.11 -2.66
N GLY A 132 17.84 -0.54 -3.83
CA GLY A 132 18.15 -1.97 -3.97
C GLY A 132 17.12 -2.90 -3.33
N VAL A 133 15.89 -2.41 -3.10
CA VAL A 133 14.80 -3.20 -2.51
C VAL A 133 14.09 -3.98 -3.63
N ALA A 134 13.94 -5.29 -3.44
CA ALA A 134 13.18 -6.14 -4.35
C ALA A 134 11.67 -5.91 -4.16
N TYR A 135 10.94 -5.71 -5.26
CA TYR A 135 9.49 -5.56 -5.24
C TYR A 135 8.88 -6.11 -6.52
N SER A 136 7.61 -6.50 -6.43
CA SER A 136 6.73 -6.67 -7.58
C SER A 136 5.83 -5.44 -7.69
N ALA A 137 5.43 -5.07 -8.91
CA ALA A 137 4.48 -3.98 -9.12
C ALA A 137 3.40 -4.41 -10.10
N LEU A 138 2.15 -4.12 -9.74
CA LEU A 138 0.97 -4.37 -10.56
C LEU A 138 0.12 -3.10 -10.60
N TRP A 139 -0.58 -2.92 -11.71
CA TRP A 139 -1.63 -1.93 -11.82
C TRP A 139 -2.79 -2.53 -12.59
N SER A 140 -3.99 -2.13 -12.23
CA SER A 140 -5.20 -2.59 -12.90
C SER A 140 -6.27 -1.52 -12.83
N GLU A 141 -7.13 -1.50 -13.83
CA GLU A 141 -8.37 -0.74 -13.82
C GLU A 141 -9.45 -1.48 -13.01
N ASN A 142 -9.62 -2.77 -13.28
CA ASN A 142 -10.79 -3.53 -12.82
C ASN A 142 -10.45 -4.65 -11.82
N PHE A 143 -9.19 -5.05 -11.70
CA PHE A 143 -8.70 -6.14 -10.84
C PHE A 143 -9.30 -7.52 -11.17
N ASP A 144 -9.76 -7.68 -12.42
CA ASP A 144 -10.26 -8.91 -13.03
C ASP A 144 -9.44 -9.32 -14.26
N ASP A 145 -8.22 -8.78 -14.39
CA ASP A 145 -7.29 -9.14 -15.47
C ASP A 145 -6.91 -10.64 -15.38
N PRO A 146 -6.83 -11.35 -16.53
CA PRO A 146 -6.58 -12.79 -16.59
C PRO A 146 -5.17 -13.23 -16.18
#